data_AF-A0A3A9XK20-F1
#
_entry.id   AF-A0A3A9XK20-F1
#
_cell.length_a   1.000
_cell.length_b   1.000
_cell.length_c   1.000
_cell.angle_alpha   90.00
_cell.angle_beta   90.00
_cell.angle_gamma   90.00
#
_symmetry.space_group_name_H-M   'P 1'
#
loop_
_entity.id
_entity.type
_entity.pdbx_description
1 polymer ?
#
loop_
_entity_poly.entity_id
_entity_poly.type
_entity_poly.pdbx_seq_one_letter_code
_entity_poly.pdbx_strand_id
1 'polypeptide(L)'
;MKKLTVLLLLIIFIFNSCFDSSNSKPNTTILDSDEYDSKIERVEILKKEIKYFSDFEDAEFELFNVNGFSDSRTVLQGASSWDYKFVIKINPSDVNTWTDGMEKILSSKDDKDWMNDIIEKRKIKWKTTSSPELYNRQGTNVLMIVYRSEGIIYKRVVNL
;
A
#
# COMPACT_ATOMS: atom_id res chain seq x y z
N MET A 1 32.38 51.01 -7.30
CA MET A 1 31.60 50.27 -6.28
C MET A 1 30.27 49.74 -6.85
N LYS A 2 30.31 48.90 -7.89
CA LYS A 2 29.11 48.24 -8.48
C LYS A 2 29.34 46.76 -8.82
N LYS A 3 30.56 46.25 -8.64
CA LYS A 3 30.94 44.85 -8.90
C LYS A 3 30.82 43.95 -7.66
N LEU A 4 30.73 44.54 -6.46
CA LEU A 4 30.61 43.80 -5.20
C LEU A 4 29.16 43.38 -4.90
N THR A 5 28.17 44.09 -5.47
CA THR A 5 26.74 43.84 -5.22
C THR A 5 26.18 42.68 -6.06
N VAL A 6 26.81 42.38 -7.20
CA VAL A 6 26.38 41.27 -8.08
C VAL A 6 26.85 39.91 -7.54
N LEU A 7 27.98 39.88 -6.81
CA LEU A 7 28.50 38.65 -6.22
C LEU A 7 27.63 38.16 -5.03
N LEU A 8 26.92 39.06 -4.36
CA LEU A 8 26.08 38.73 -3.20
C LEU A 8 24.72 38.11 -3.59
N LEU A 9 24.23 38.37 -4.81
CA LEU A 9 22.95 37.83 -5.31
C LEU A 9 23.08 36.40 -5.87
N LEU A 10 24.29 35.93 -6.15
CA LEU A 10 24.52 34.56 -6.65
C LEU A 10 24.57 33.50 -5.53
N ILE A 11 24.70 33.91 -4.27
CA ILE A 11 24.90 33.00 -3.13
C ILE A 11 23.55 32.51 -2.54
N ILE A 12 22.44 33.17 -2.84
CA ILE A 12 21.12 32.82 -2.28
C ILE A 12 20.45 31.66 -3.05
N PHE A 13 20.92 31.32 -4.26
CA PHE A 13 20.31 30.28 -5.09
C PHE A 13 20.86 28.85 -4.90
N ILE A 14 21.83 28.64 -4.00
CA ILE A 14 22.54 27.34 -3.86
C ILE A 14 22.00 26.49 -2.69
N PHE A 15 20.97 26.93 -1.96
CA PHE A 15 20.41 26.19 -0.82
C PHE A 15 19.06 25.48 -1.08
N ASN A 16 18.62 25.33 -2.33
CA ASN A 16 17.55 24.39 -2.69
C ASN A 16 18.12 23.07 -3.24
N SER A 17 19.25 22.63 -2.68
CA SER A 17 19.75 21.27 -2.88
C SER A 17 18.85 20.35 -2.07
N CYS A 18 18.09 19.51 -2.79
CA CYS A 18 17.28 18.42 -2.29
C CYS A 18 17.81 17.86 -0.95
N PHE A 19 17.03 18.04 0.11
CA PHE A 19 17.06 17.11 1.23
C PHE A 19 16.45 15.81 0.70
N ASP A 20 17.26 15.02 -0.01
CA ASP A 20 16.94 13.63 -0.26
C ASP A 20 17.14 12.91 1.07
N SER A 21 16.09 12.95 1.90
CA SER A 21 15.96 12.07 3.05
C SER A 21 15.69 10.66 2.52
N SER A 22 16.63 10.11 1.76
CA SER A 22 16.75 8.68 1.59
C SER A 22 17.23 8.11 2.93
N ASN A 23 16.32 8.09 3.92
CA ASN A 23 16.34 7.10 4.96
C ASN A 23 16.21 5.77 4.21
N SER A 24 17.33 5.23 3.73
CA SER A 24 17.41 3.85 3.31
C SER A 24 17.08 3.04 4.55
N LYS A 25 15.79 2.75 4.74
CA LYS A 25 15.36 1.76 5.71
C LYS A 25 16.16 0.50 5.38
N PRO A 26 16.78 -0.15 6.38
CA PRO A 26 17.45 -1.43 6.16
C PRO A 26 16.50 -2.36 5.39
N ASN A 27 17.00 -3.33 4.63
CA ASN A 27 16.20 -4.30 3.88
C ASN A 27 15.18 -5.02 4.80
N THR A 28 14.05 -4.37 5.08
CA THR A 28 13.01 -4.92 5.91
C THR A 28 12.23 -5.85 5.00
N THR A 29 12.07 -7.08 5.45
CA THR A 29 11.11 -7.99 4.83
C THR A 29 9.69 -7.51 5.10
N ILE A 30 9.48 -6.52 5.99
CA ILE A 30 8.17 -6.02 6.39
C ILE A 30 8.05 -4.55 5.99
N LEU A 31 6.92 -4.19 5.37
CA LEU A 31 6.48 -2.80 5.25
C LEU A 31 5.14 -2.65 5.98
N ASP A 32 5.11 -1.71 6.91
CA ASP A 32 3.91 -1.37 7.67
C ASP A 32 3.55 0.09 7.45
N SER A 33 2.28 0.34 7.13
CA SER A 33 1.69 1.67 7.00
C SER A 33 1.86 2.56 8.22
N ASP A 34 2.02 1.99 9.42
CA ASP A 34 2.20 2.74 10.66
C ASP A 34 3.53 3.47 10.75
N GLU A 35 4.52 3.06 9.94
CA GLU A 35 5.81 3.73 9.77
C GLU A 35 5.74 4.98 8.87
N TYR A 36 4.56 5.30 8.34
CA TYR A 36 4.34 6.43 7.43
C TYR A 36 3.16 7.30 7.91
N ASP A 37 3.47 8.54 8.29
CA ASP A 37 2.46 9.44 8.84
C ASP A 37 1.55 10.02 7.75
N SER A 38 2.13 10.32 6.58
CA SER A 38 1.40 10.94 5.48
C SER A 38 0.54 9.94 4.71
N LYS A 39 -0.69 10.34 4.42
CA LYS A 39 -1.59 9.64 3.50
C LYS A 39 -0.95 9.43 2.12
N ILE A 40 -0.33 10.48 1.59
CA ILE A 40 0.28 10.46 0.26
C ILE A 40 1.43 9.45 0.25
N GLU A 41 2.25 9.44 1.29
CA GLU A 41 3.37 8.51 1.41
C GLU A 41 2.90 7.06 1.48
N ARG A 42 1.89 6.74 2.30
CA ARG A 42 1.29 5.39 2.34
C ARG A 42 0.80 4.93 0.96
N VAL A 43 0.12 5.82 0.23
CA VAL A 43 -0.37 5.52 -1.12
C VAL A 43 0.78 5.22 -2.07
N GLU A 44 1.80 6.09 -2.11
CA GLU A 44 2.94 5.93 -3.01
C GLU A 44 3.81 4.72 -2.69
N ILE A 45 3.94 4.34 -1.41
CA ILE A 45 4.61 3.11 -1.01
C ILE A 45 3.81 1.90 -1.49
N LEU A 46 2.51 1.82 -1.16
CA LEU A 46 1.71 0.66 -1.56
C LEU A 46 1.65 0.48 -3.08
N LYS A 47 1.55 1.57 -3.85
CA LYS A 47 1.56 1.54 -5.33
C LYS A 47 2.81 0.89 -5.93
N LYS A 48 3.95 0.92 -5.25
CA LYS A 48 5.20 0.28 -5.70
C LYS A 48 5.17 -1.24 -5.50
N GLU A 49 4.44 -1.70 -4.49
CA GLU A 49 4.44 -3.09 -4.03
C GLU A 49 3.29 -3.92 -4.62
N ILE A 50 2.21 -3.29 -5.09
CA ILE A 50 1.04 -4.00 -5.63
C ILE A 50 0.69 -3.57 -7.05
N LYS A 51 0.10 -4.50 -7.81
CA LYS A 51 -0.68 -4.14 -8.99
C LYS A 51 -1.96 -3.42 -8.55
N TYR A 52 -2.17 -2.21 -9.03
CA TYR A 52 -3.39 -1.42 -8.82
C TYR A 52 -4.18 -1.25 -10.13
N PHE A 53 -5.50 -1.08 -10.00
CA PHE A 53 -6.45 -1.08 -11.14
C PHE A 53 -7.18 0.25 -11.33
N SER A 54 -7.02 1.16 -10.36
CA SER A 54 -7.39 2.57 -10.42
C SER A 54 -6.58 3.32 -9.35
N ASP A 55 -6.65 4.65 -9.36
CA ASP A 55 -6.10 5.45 -8.27
C ASP A 55 -6.85 5.23 -6.96
N PHE A 56 -6.14 5.37 -5.85
CA PHE A 56 -6.69 5.31 -4.49
C PHE A 56 -6.17 6.49 -3.64
N GLU A 57 -7.03 6.96 -2.74
CA GLU A 57 -6.87 8.21 -2.01
C GLU A 57 -6.20 8.05 -0.64
N ASP A 58 -6.33 6.89 0.00
CA ASP A 58 -5.71 6.52 1.28
C ASP A 58 -5.44 5.01 1.26
N ALA A 59 -4.51 4.57 2.10
CA ALA A 59 -4.10 3.18 2.21
C ALA A 59 -3.60 2.88 3.62
N GLU A 60 -3.83 1.65 4.09
CA GLU A 60 -3.09 1.01 5.19
C GLU A 60 -2.66 -0.38 4.75
N PHE A 61 -1.55 -0.87 5.28
CA PHE A 61 -0.97 -2.14 4.86
C PHE A 61 0.00 -2.71 5.89
N GLU A 62 0.10 -4.03 5.87
CA GLU A 62 1.13 -4.83 6.50
C GLU A 62 1.57 -5.85 5.44
N LEU A 63 2.76 -5.64 4.87
CA LEU A 63 3.29 -6.43 3.76
C LEU A 63 4.50 -7.23 4.27
N PHE A 64 4.37 -8.55 4.31
CA PHE A 64 5.47 -9.44 4.68
C PHE A 64 6.16 -10.04 3.44
N ASN A 65 7.49 -10.07 3.49
CA ASN A 65 8.44 -10.47 2.46
C ASN A 65 8.49 -9.56 1.21
N VAL A 66 8.49 -8.23 1.41
CA VAL A 66 8.55 -7.24 0.31
C VAL A 66 9.90 -7.20 -0.44
N ASN A 67 10.99 -7.62 0.21
CA ASN A 67 12.37 -7.56 -0.30
C ASN A 67 13.04 -8.93 -0.45
N GLY A 68 12.27 -10.03 -0.49
CA GLY A 68 12.81 -11.39 -0.61
C GLY A 68 13.63 -11.65 -1.88
N PHE A 69 13.65 -10.70 -2.82
CA PHE A 69 14.45 -10.71 -4.04
C PHE A 69 15.06 -9.33 -4.32
N SER A 70 15.85 -8.77 -3.40
CA SER A 70 16.78 -7.73 -3.83
C SER A 70 17.58 -8.28 -5.03
N ASP A 71 17.72 -7.50 -6.10
CA ASP A 71 18.21 -7.90 -7.44
C ASP A 71 19.63 -8.54 -7.48
N SER A 72 20.25 -8.83 -6.33
CA SER A 72 21.41 -9.71 -6.24
C SER A 72 21.00 -11.17 -6.46
N ARG A 73 21.06 -11.59 -7.73
CA ARG A 73 20.99 -12.97 -8.19
C ARG A 73 21.86 -13.90 -7.33
N THR A 74 21.23 -14.57 -6.37
CA THR A 74 21.69 -15.87 -5.90
C THR A 74 20.47 -16.76 -5.74
N VAL A 75 20.30 -17.65 -6.71
CA VAL A 75 19.24 -18.65 -6.77
C VAL A 75 19.39 -19.59 -5.56
N LEU A 76 18.57 -19.38 -4.54
CA LEU A 76 18.28 -20.38 -3.51
C LEU A 76 16.81 -20.77 -3.68
N GLN A 77 16.59 -22.04 -4.04
CA GLN A 77 15.27 -22.65 -4.08
C GLN A 77 14.74 -22.77 -2.65
N GLY A 78 14.03 -21.74 -2.20
CA GLY A 78 13.19 -21.77 -1.01
C GLY A 78 11.86 -21.14 -1.36
N ALA A 79 10.75 -21.73 -0.92
CA ALA A 79 9.42 -21.15 -1.11
C ALA A 79 9.40 -19.76 -0.46
N SER A 80 9.39 -18.70 -1.27
CA SER A 80 9.31 -17.32 -0.79
C SER A 80 7.85 -17.01 -0.50
N SER A 81 7.33 -17.54 0.60
CA SER A 81 5.99 -17.19 1.02
C SER A 81 5.92 -15.69 1.31
N TRP A 82 4.82 -15.08 0.93
CA TRP A 82 4.51 -13.67 1.18
C TRP A 82 3.05 -13.57 1.65
N ASP A 83 2.79 -12.64 2.57
CA ASP A 83 1.47 -12.35 3.12
C ASP A 83 1.28 -10.84 3.08
N TYR A 84 0.50 -10.39 2.11
CA TYR A 84 0.23 -8.98 1.87
C TYR A 84 -1.18 -8.69 2.33
N LYS A 85 -1.31 -7.86 3.37
CA LYS A 85 -2.58 -7.36 3.88
C LYS A 85 -2.65 -5.88 3.60
N PHE A 86 -3.73 -5.41 3.01
CA PHE A 86 -3.93 -3.98 2.80
C PHE A 86 -5.39 -3.60 2.72
N VAL A 87 -5.65 -2.32 2.96
CA VAL A 87 -6.91 -1.65 2.68
C VAL A 87 -6.65 -0.38 1.89
N ILE A 88 -7.51 -0.12 0.92
CA ILE A 88 -7.46 1.09 0.10
C ILE A 88 -8.82 1.77 0.06
N LYS A 89 -8.80 3.09 -0.18
CA LYS A 89 -9.99 3.88 -0.47
C LYS A 89 -9.95 4.39 -1.90
N ILE A 90 -10.90 3.98 -2.73
CA ILE A 90 -11.02 4.31 -4.15
C ILE A 90 -12.32 5.08 -4.42
N ASN A 91 -12.47 5.60 -5.63
CA ASN A 91 -13.78 6.04 -6.09
C ASN A 91 -14.74 4.83 -6.17
N PRO A 92 -15.96 4.89 -5.58
CA PRO A 92 -16.95 3.82 -5.70
C PRO A 92 -17.25 3.36 -7.13
N SER A 93 -17.12 4.24 -8.13
CA SER A 93 -17.29 3.86 -9.55
C SER A 93 -16.26 2.84 -10.03
N ASP A 94 -15.09 2.81 -9.39
CA ASP A 94 -13.94 2.01 -9.82
C ASP A 94 -13.91 0.64 -9.14
N VAL A 95 -14.84 0.35 -8.22
CA VAL A 95 -14.90 -0.95 -7.54
C VAL A 95 -14.92 -2.11 -8.53
N ASN A 96 -15.63 -1.95 -9.66
CA ASN A 96 -15.73 -2.99 -10.67
C ASN A 96 -14.38 -3.32 -11.31
N THR A 97 -13.46 -2.35 -11.47
CA THR A 97 -12.13 -2.61 -12.04
C THR A 97 -11.25 -3.42 -11.08
N TRP A 98 -11.44 -3.23 -9.77
CA TRP A 98 -10.73 -4.00 -8.74
C TRP A 98 -11.26 -5.41 -8.56
N THR A 99 -12.57 -5.61 -8.76
CA THR A 99 -13.21 -6.94 -8.64
C THR A 99 -13.18 -7.75 -9.93
N ASP A 100 -12.63 -7.21 -11.02
CA ASP A 100 -12.55 -7.93 -12.29
C ASP A 100 -11.68 -9.19 -12.16
N GLY A 101 -12.17 -10.31 -12.71
CA GLY A 101 -11.54 -11.63 -12.56
C GLY A 101 -11.60 -12.23 -11.15
N MET A 102 -12.35 -11.63 -10.21
CA MET A 102 -12.64 -12.19 -8.89
C MET A 102 -14.02 -12.85 -8.87
N GLU A 103 -14.21 -13.86 -8.04
CA GLU A 103 -15.51 -14.53 -7.85
C GLU A 103 -16.14 -14.14 -6.52
N LYS A 104 -17.41 -13.73 -6.57
CA LYS A 104 -18.16 -13.36 -5.37
C LYS A 104 -18.56 -14.62 -4.60
N ILE A 105 -18.33 -14.62 -3.29
CA ILE A 105 -18.63 -15.75 -2.39
C ILE A 105 -19.61 -15.33 -1.30
N LEU A 106 -20.42 -16.28 -0.82
CA LEU A 106 -21.49 -16.00 0.17
C LEU A 106 -20.96 -15.82 1.59
N SER A 107 -19.88 -16.50 1.94
CA SER A 107 -19.23 -16.41 3.25
C SER A 107 -17.86 -17.04 3.14
N SER A 108 -16.83 -16.36 3.64
CA SER A 108 -15.59 -17.03 4.00
C SER A 108 -15.62 -17.32 5.50
N LYS A 109 -15.18 -18.52 5.88
CA LYS A 109 -14.81 -18.84 7.28
C LYS A 109 -13.51 -18.16 7.69
N ASP A 110 -12.92 -17.34 6.80
CA ASP A 110 -11.62 -16.75 7.02
C ASP A 110 -11.68 -15.75 8.15
N ASP A 111 -10.64 -15.80 8.96
CA ASP A 111 -10.36 -14.84 10.01
C ASP A 111 -10.25 -13.44 9.40
N LYS A 112 -11.08 -12.51 9.88
CA LYS A 112 -11.15 -11.11 9.47
C LYS A 112 -10.44 -10.20 10.48
N ASP A 113 -9.84 -10.76 11.53
CA ASP A 113 -9.22 -9.98 12.59
C ASP A 113 -8.07 -9.12 12.05
N TRP A 114 -7.35 -9.63 11.04
CA TRP A 114 -6.31 -8.86 10.32
C TRP A 114 -6.82 -7.54 9.74
N MET A 115 -8.11 -7.42 9.40
CA MET A 115 -8.68 -6.17 8.90
C MET A 115 -8.70 -5.08 9.97
N ASN A 116 -8.96 -5.48 11.22
CA ASN A 116 -8.98 -4.55 12.35
C ASN A 116 -7.55 -4.10 12.69
N ASP A 117 -6.60 -5.04 12.64
CA ASP A 117 -5.19 -4.77 12.95
C ASP A 117 -4.61 -3.68 12.04
N ILE A 118 -4.78 -3.80 10.72
CA ILE A 118 -4.17 -2.86 9.77
C ILE A 118 -4.77 -1.44 9.84
N ILE A 119 -5.97 -1.26 10.39
CA ILE A 119 -6.62 0.06 10.47
C ILE A 119 -6.56 0.69 11.85
N GLU A 120 -6.06 -0.01 12.88
CA GLU A 120 -6.30 0.37 14.28
C GLU A 120 -5.86 1.81 14.59
N LYS A 121 -4.65 2.21 14.15
CA LYS A 121 -4.13 3.59 14.33
C LYS A 121 -5.02 4.67 13.69
N ARG A 122 -5.77 4.33 12.65
CA ARG A 122 -6.56 5.29 11.83
C ARG A 122 -8.01 4.84 11.61
N LYS A 123 -8.57 4.05 12.53
CA LYS A 123 -9.89 3.39 12.42
C LYS A 123 -11.05 4.32 12.03
N ILE A 124 -11.00 5.58 12.46
CA ILE A 124 -12.02 6.58 12.13
C ILE A 124 -12.15 6.81 10.62
N LYS A 125 -11.05 6.68 9.87
CA LYS A 125 -11.04 6.86 8.40
C LYS A 125 -11.64 5.69 7.63
N TRP A 126 -11.69 4.51 8.26
CA TRP A 126 -12.04 3.23 7.67
C TRP A 126 -13.42 2.73 8.12
N LYS A 127 -14.28 3.64 8.58
CA LYS A 127 -15.67 3.34 8.95
C LYS A 127 -16.46 2.87 7.74
N THR A 128 -17.24 1.82 7.95
CA THR A 128 -18.12 1.21 6.95
C THR A 128 -19.55 1.19 7.44
N THR A 129 -20.49 1.27 6.52
CA THR A 129 -21.94 1.29 6.75
C THR A 129 -22.68 0.30 5.84
N SER A 130 -22.15 0.04 4.64
CA SER A 130 -22.70 -0.95 3.73
C SER A 130 -22.43 -2.36 4.22
N SER A 131 -23.25 -3.31 3.75
CA SER A 131 -22.90 -4.72 3.87
C SER A 131 -21.64 -5.03 3.03
N PRO A 132 -20.71 -5.87 3.54
CA PRO A 132 -19.54 -6.25 2.79
C PRO A 132 -19.88 -7.24 1.68
N GLU A 133 -19.18 -7.12 0.56
CA GLU A 133 -19.13 -8.11 -0.50
C GLU A 133 -17.82 -8.90 -0.40
N LEU A 134 -17.90 -10.22 -0.43
CA LEU A 134 -16.73 -11.09 -0.32
C LEU A 134 -16.36 -11.65 -1.68
N TYR A 135 -15.07 -11.65 -1.97
CA TYR A 135 -14.51 -12.08 -3.24
C TYR A 135 -13.27 -12.95 -3.01
N ASN A 136 -13.09 -13.97 -3.85
CA ASN A 136 -11.84 -14.73 -3.94
C ASN A 136 -11.35 -14.81 -5.40
N ARG A 137 -10.17 -15.37 -5.60
CA ARG A 137 -9.67 -15.70 -6.95
C ARG A 137 -9.36 -17.18 -7.00
N GLN A 138 -10.04 -17.91 -7.89
CA GLN A 138 -9.88 -19.36 -8.02
C GLN A 138 -8.42 -19.78 -8.16
N GLY A 139 -8.05 -20.86 -7.48
CA GLY A 139 -6.70 -21.43 -7.53
C GLY A 139 -5.63 -20.59 -6.82
N THR A 140 -5.98 -19.54 -6.08
CA THR A 140 -5.03 -18.69 -5.35
C THR A 140 -5.55 -18.33 -3.96
N ASN A 141 -4.66 -18.01 -3.02
CA ASN A 141 -5.06 -17.56 -1.69
C ASN A 141 -5.22 -16.03 -1.67
N VAL A 142 -6.22 -15.54 -2.40
CA VAL A 142 -6.60 -14.12 -2.39
C VAL A 142 -8.00 -13.99 -1.83
N LEU A 143 -8.14 -13.19 -0.78
CA LEU A 143 -9.41 -12.76 -0.22
C LEU A 143 -9.55 -11.25 -0.40
N MET A 144 -10.72 -10.81 -0.84
CA MET A 144 -11.06 -9.40 -0.96
C MET A 144 -12.43 -9.14 -0.34
N ILE A 145 -12.51 -8.06 0.43
CA ILE A 145 -13.72 -7.62 1.13
C ILE A 145 -14.00 -6.19 0.71
N VAL A 146 -15.15 -5.97 0.09
CA VAL A 146 -15.50 -4.73 -0.59
C VAL A 146 -16.69 -4.09 0.09
N TYR A 147 -16.53 -2.85 0.53
CA TYR A 147 -17.62 -1.97 0.95
C TYR A 147 -17.87 -0.99 -0.19
N ARG A 148 -18.79 -1.39 -1.08
CA ARG A 148 -18.93 -0.78 -2.42
C ARG A 148 -19.32 0.69 -2.36
N SER A 149 -20.25 1.05 -1.48
CA SER A 149 -20.75 2.43 -1.36
C SER A 149 -19.67 3.40 -0.88
N GLU A 150 -18.77 2.92 -0.02
CA GLU A 150 -17.67 3.69 0.57
C GLU A 150 -16.40 3.67 -0.29
N GLY A 151 -16.35 2.81 -1.30
CA GLY A 151 -15.14 2.58 -2.11
C GLY A 151 -13.99 2.01 -1.28
N ILE A 152 -14.28 1.22 -0.24
CA ILE A 152 -13.24 0.62 0.61
C ILE A 152 -13.03 -0.83 0.22
N ILE A 153 -11.78 -1.19 -0.04
CA ILE A 153 -11.40 -2.55 -0.41
C ILE A 153 -10.32 -3.03 0.54
N TYR A 154 -10.62 -4.06 1.32
CA TYR A 154 -9.63 -4.85 2.05
C TYR A 154 -9.21 -6.02 1.17
N LYS A 155 -7.91 -6.31 1.12
CA LYS A 155 -7.38 -7.45 0.38
C LYS A 155 -6.24 -8.11 1.13
N ARG A 156 -6.26 -9.44 1.14
CA ARG A 156 -5.18 -10.28 1.62
C ARG A 156 -4.72 -11.23 0.51
N VAL A 157 -3.42 -11.30 0.29
CA VAL A 157 -2.79 -12.18 -0.70
C VAL A 157 -1.75 -13.02 0.01
N VAL A 158 -1.92 -14.34 -0.03
CA VAL A 158 -0.95 -15.29 0.50
C VAL A 158 -0.42 -16.14 -0.66
N ASN A 159 0.91 -16.33 -0.72
CA ASN A 159 1.52 -17.40 -1.51
C ASN A 159 2.39 -18.22 -0.57
N LEU A 160 2.32 -19.54 -0.72
CA LEU A 160 2.94 -20.52 0.17
C LEU A 160 4.05 -21.26 -0.56
#